data_AF-A0A852KMD4-F1
#
_entry.id   AF-A0A852KMD4-F1
#
_cell.length_a   1.000
_cell.length_b   1.000
_cell.length_c   1.000
_cell.angle_alpha   90.00
_cell.angle_beta   90.00
_cell.angle_gamma   90.00
#
_symmetry.space_group_name_H-M   'P 1'
#
loop_
_entity.id
_entity.type
_entity.pdbx_description
1 polymer ?
#
loop_
_entity_poly.entity_id
_entity_poly.type
_entity_poly.pdbx_seq_one_letter_code
_entity_poly.pdbx_strand_id
1 'polypeptide(L)'
;EKFKTLKKEGNDFVKTGKYEEAVNKYTECMKLNPEECSIYTNRALCYLKLYKYEEAKQDCDHVLQIEDSNVKAFYRRALAYKGLQVRKKYMSGI
;
A
#
# COMPACT_ATOMS: atom_id res chain seq x y z
N GLU A 1 -1.04 1.97 22.71
CA GLU A 1 0.00 3.02 22.55
C GLU A 1 0.89 2.84 21.33
N LYS A 2 1.81 1.86 21.28
CA LYS A 2 2.80 1.73 20.18
C LYS A 2 2.22 1.71 18.76
N PHE A 3 1.16 0.93 18.53
CA PHE A 3 0.50 0.84 17.21
C PHE A 3 -0.01 2.20 16.73
N LYS A 4 -0.67 2.96 17.62
CA LYS A 4 -1.25 4.27 17.29
C LYS A 4 -0.14 5.26 16.93
N THR A 5 0.97 5.25 17.66
CA THR A 5 2.14 6.09 17.37
C THR A 5 2.73 5.77 16.01
N LEU A 6 3.01 4.50 15.72
CA LEU A 6 3.55 4.07 14.42
C LEU A 6 2.60 4.42 13.26
N LYS A 7 1.29 4.21 13.43
CA LYS A 7 0.28 4.58 12.45
C LYS A 7 0.28 6.09 12.18
N LYS A 8 0.40 6.90 13.24
CA LYS A 8 0.48 8.36 13.13
C LYS A 8 1.75 8.79 12.38
N GLU A 9 2.92 8.26 12.77
CA GLU A 9 4.19 8.54 12.09
C GLU A 9 4.14 8.17 10.60
N GLY A 10 3.60 6.99 10.27
CA GLY A 10 3.39 6.58 8.88
C GLY A 10 2.51 7.56 8.11
N ASN A 11 1.40 8.01 8.70
CA ASN A 11 0.53 9.00 8.07
C ASN A 11 1.21 10.36 7.87
N ASP A 12 2.05 10.80 8.81
CA ASP A 12 2.77 12.07 8.69
C ASP A 12 3.89 11.99 7.65
N PHE A 13 4.54 10.83 7.51
CA PHE A 13 5.44 10.55 6.38
C PHE A 13 4.72 10.57 5.03
N VAL A 14 3.50 10.01 4.94
CA VAL A 14 2.67 10.11 3.72
C VAL A 14 2.37 11.57 3.36
N LYS A 15 1.97 12.39 4.33
CA LYS A 15 1.67 13.82 4.11
C LYS A 15 2.89 14.61 3.62
N THR A 16 4.09 14.20 4.02
CA THR A 16 5.36 14.85 3.66
C THR A 16 6.04 14.20 2.44
N GLY A 17 5.39 13.21 1.79
CA GLY A 17 5.91 12.55 0.60
C GLY A 17 7.04 11.55 0.85
N LYS A 18 7.31 11.22 2.12
CA LYS A 18 8.36 10.28 2.55
C LYS A 18 7.84 8.84 2.53
N TYR A 19 7.59 8.33 1.33
CA TYR A 19 6.82 7.09 1.16
C TYR A 19 7.56 5.84 1.62
N GLU A 20 8.89 5.79 1.54
CA GLU A 20 9.66 4.63 2.04
C GLU A 20 9.62 4.53 3.57
N GLU A 21 9.78 5.66 4.25
CA GLU A 21 9.66 5.74 5.70
C GLU A 21 8.24 5.39 6.16
N ALA A 22 7.22 5.86 5.43
CA ALA A 22 5.83 5.46 5.68
C ALA A 22 5.63 3.94 5.54
N VAL A 23 6.19 3.31 4.50
CA VAL A 23 6.14 1.84 4.32
C VAL A 23 6.76 1.11 5.52
N ASN A 24 7.90 1.59 6.03
CA ASN A 24 8.55 1.00 7.18
C ASN A 24 7.65 1.06 8.43
N LYS A 25 7.06 2.23 8.70
CA LYS A 25 6.15 2.41 9.85
C LYS A 25 4.88 1.56 9.75
N TYR A 26 4.29 1.45 8.57
CA TYR A 26 3.15 0.55 8.35
C TYR A 26 3.52 -0.92 8.46
N THR A 27 4.71 -1.32 8.01
CA THR A 27 5.20 -2.69 8.17
C THR A 27 5.41 -3.05 9.65
N GLU A 28 5.89 -2.11 10.46
CA GLU A 28 5.91 -2.29 11.92
C GLU A 28 4.51 -2.39 12.53
N CYS A 29 3.55 -1.59 12.04
CA CYS A 29 2.14 -1.71 12.48
C CYS A 29 1.58 -3.12 12.22
N MET A 30 1.87 -3.70 11.06
CA MET A 30 1.40 -5.05 10.69
C MET A 30 1.94 -6.15 11.60
N LYS A 31 3.17 -6.00 12.13
CA LYS A 31 3.72 -6.95 13.12
C LYS A 31 2.96 -6.92 14.44
N LEU A 32 2.31 -5.80 14.76
CA LEU A 32 1.57 -5.61 16.01
C LEU A 32 0.08 -5.94 15.86
N ASN A 33 -0.51 -5.61 14.71
CA ASN A 33 -1.87 -5.97 14.37
C ASN A 33 -1.96 -6.28 12.87
N PRO A 34 -1.90 -7.56 12.48
CA PRO A 34 -1.91 -7.97 11.09
C PRO A 34 -3.29 -7.91 10.44
N GLU A 35 -4.38 -7.64 11.18
CA GLU A 35 -5.75 -7.61 10.65
C GLU A 35 -6.24 -6.19 10.32
N GLU A 36 -5.46 -5.15 10.66
CA GLU A 36 -5.87 -3.77 10.41
C GLU A 36 -5.75 -3.41 8.91
N CYS A 37 -6.86 -3.57 8.19
CA CYS A 37 -6.97 -3.29 6.75
C CYS A 37 -6.55 -1.85 6.37
N SER A 38 -6.75 -0.87 7.25
CA SER A 38 -6.34 0.52 6.97
C SER A 38 -4.82 0.68 6.84
N ILE A 39 -4.02 -0.18 7.47
CA ILE A 39 -2.55 -0.16 7.34
C ILE A 39 -2.12 -0.67 5.97
N TYR A 40 -2.62 -1.83 5.55
CA TYR A 40 -2.33 -2.40 4.22
C TYR A 40 -2.74 -1.45 3.11
N THR A 41 -3.96 -0.90 3.18
CA THR A 41 -4.37 0.06 2.16
C THR A 41 -3.39 1.23 2.12
N ASN A 42 -3.03 1.84 3.27
CA ASN A 42 -2.13 2.99 3.30
C ASN A 42 -0.71 2.65 2.81
N ARG A 43 -0.20 1.46 3.11
CA ARG A 43 1.08 0.99 2.57
C ARG A 43 1.01 0.77 1.06
N ALA A 44 -0.11 0.26 0.53
CA ALA A 44 -0.35 0.17 -0.91
C ALA A 44 -0.32 1.54 -1.60
N LEU A 45 -0.85 2.60 -0.97
CA LEU A 45 -0.73 3.96 -1.51
C LEU A 45 0.74 4.40 -1.62
N CYS A 46 1.55 4.12 -0.60
CA CYS A 46 2.98 4.43 -0.63
C CYS A 46 3.68 3.65 -1.75
N TYR A 47 3.38 2.35 -1.89
CA TYR A 47 3.93 1.54 -2.97
C TYR A 47 3.55 2.06 -4.36
N LEU A 48 2.31 2.52 -4.57
CA LEU A 48 1.92 3.18 -5.83
C LEU A 48 2.77 4.42 -6.11
N LYS A 49 3.06 5.23 -5.07
CA LYS A 49 3.89 6.44 -5.20
C LYS A 49 5.37 6.11 -5.46
N LEU A 50 5.81 4.93 -5.06
CA LEU A 50 7.16 4.40 -5.30
C LEU A 50 7.23 3.53 -6.57
N TYR A 51 6.17 3.45 -7.37
CA TYR A 51 6.07 2.60 -8.56
C TYR A 51 6.27 1.09 -8.29
N LYS A 52 6.10 0.67 -7.04
CA LYS A 52 6.15 -0.72 -6.56
C LYS A 52 4.77 -1.38 -6.73
N TYR A 53 4.36 -1.55 -7.98
CA TYR A 53 2.98 -1.88 -8.29
C TYR A 53 2.56 -3.30 -7.86
N GLU A 54 3.47 -4.27 -7.81
CA GLU A 54 3.10 -5.63 -7.36
C GLU A 54 2.85 -5.66 -5.86
N GLU A 55 3.70 -4.99 -5.08
CA GLU A 55 3.54 -4.87 -3.64
C GLU A 55 2.25 -4.11 -3.28
N ALA A 56 1.94 -3.04 -4.03
CA ALA A 56 0.66 -2.35 -3.89
C ALA A 56 -0.54 -3.26 -4.17
N LYS A 57 -0.47 -4.09 -5.22
CA LYS A 57 -1.52 -5.05 -5.56
C LYS A 57 -1.68 -6.10 -4.45
N GLN A 58 -0.58 -6.67 -3.97
CA GLN A 58 -0.60 -7.68 -2.90
C GLN A 58 -1.27 -7.16 -1.62
N ASP A 59 -0.92 -5.93 -1.20
CA ASP A 59 -1.57 -5.29 -0.04
C ASP A 59 -3.07 -5.09 -0.25
N CYS A 60 -3.49 -4.71 -1.46
CA CYS A 60 -4.92 -4.54 -1.77
C CYS A 60 -5.66 -5.88 -1.84
N ASP A 61 -5.04 -6.92 -2.40
CA ASP A 61 -5.62 -8.26 -2.48
C ASP A 61 -5.85 -8.84 -1.08
N HIS A 62 -4.89 -8.65 -0.16
CA HIS A 62 -5.06 -9.04 1.24
C HIS A 62 -6.26 -8.35 1.90
N VAL A 63 -6.40 -7.04 1.72
CA VAL A 63 -7.55 -6.28 2.26
C VAL A 63 -8.86 -6.81 1.69
N LEU A 64 -8.93 -7.10 0.39
CA LEU A 64 -10.14 -7.58 -0.26
C LEU A 64 -10.50 -9.04 0.08
N GLN A 65 -9.58 -9.80 0.69
CA GLN A 65 -9.90 -11.10 1.29
C GLN A 65 -10.63 -10.98 2.63
N ILE A 66 -10.46 -9.85 3.33
CA ILE A 66 -11.04 -9.59 4.66
C ILE A 66 -12.27 -8.68 4.55
N GLU A 67 -12.14 -7.60 3.78
CA GLU A 67 -13.16 -6.60 3.51
C GLU A 67 -13.41 -6.55 1.99
N ASP A 68 -14.23 -7.48 1.49
CA ASP A 68 -14.51 -7.67 0.06
C ASP A 68 -15.08 -6.44 -0.65
N SER A 69 -15.69 -5.52 0.10
CA SER A 69 -16.28 -4.26 -0.40
C SER A 69 -15.40 -3.03 -0.14
N ASN A 70 -14.12 -3.18 0.23
CA ASN A 70 -13.27 -2.04 0.55
C ASN A 70 -12.93 -1.20 -0.70
N VAL A 71 -13.60 -0.04 -0.82
CA VAL A 71 -13.47 0.88 -1.96
C VAL A 71 -12.03 1.38 -2.16
N LYS A 72 -11.29 1.65 -1.06
CA LYS A 72 -9.90 2.13 -1.15
C LYS A 72 -8.98 1.06 -1.72
N ALA A 73 -9.17 -0.20 -1.32
CA ALA A 73 -8.41 -1.33 -1.83
C ALA A 73 -8.69 -1.56 -3.32
N PHE A 74 -9.95 -1.55 -3.76
CA PHE A 74 -10.29 -1.65 -5.18
C PHE A 74 -9.64 -0.54 -6.02
N TYR A 75 -9.78 0.71 -5.60
CA TYR A 75 -9.22 1.85 -6.31
C TYR A 75 -7.70 1.75 -6.44
N ARG A 76 -7.00 1.46 -5.33
CA ARG A 76 -5.53 1.32 -5.32
C ARG A 76 -5.07 0.12 -6.14
N ARG A 77 -5.80 -1.00 -6.10
CA ARG A 77 -5.52 -2.18 -6.94
C ARG A 77 -5.67 -1.89 -8.42
N ALA A 78 -6.70 -1.15 -8.82
CA ALA A 78 -6.89 -0.73 -10.21
C ALA A 78 -5.72 0.13 -10.71
N LEU A 79 -5.24 1.06 -9.89
CA LEU A 79 -4.04 1.85 -10.19
C LEU A 79 -2.78 0.97 -10.31
N ALA A 80 -2.63 -0.02 -9.44
CA ALA A 80 -1.53 -0.97 -9.50
C ALA A 80 -1.55 -1.77 -10.83
N TYR A 81 -2.70 -2.32 -11.21
CA TYR A 81 -2.86 -3.02 -12.50
C TYR A 81 -2.50 -2.15 -13.71
N LYS A 82 -2.94 -0.87 -13.71
CA LYS A 82 -2.57 0.08 -14.76
C LYS A 82 -1.04 0.26 -14.82
N GLY A 83 -0.40 0.45 -13.68
CA GLY A 83 1.07 0.56 -13.59
C GLY A 83 1.80 -0.67 -14.11
N LEU A 84 1.32 -1.86 -13.76
CA LEU A 84 1.87 -3.14 -14.22
C LEU A 84 1.73 -3.34 -15.73
N GLN A 85 0.57 -3.02 -16.30
CA GLN A 85 0.34 -3.11 -17.74
C GLN A 85 1.29 -2.18 -18.51
N VAL A 86 1.44 -0.94 -18.02
CA VAL A 86 2.36 0.04 -18.60
C VAL A 86 3.79 -0.48 -18.55
N ARG A 87 4.26 -0.97 -17.39
CA ARG A 87 5.60 -1.57 -17.23
C ARG A 87 5.82 -2.75 -18.17
N LYS A 88 4.84 -3.65 -18.31
CA LYS A 88 4.92 -4.79 -19.21
C LYS A 88 5.07 -4.35 -20.67
N LYS A 89 4.30 -3.35 -21.11
CA LYS A 89 4.37 -2.81 -22.47
C LYS A 89 5.77 -2.24 -22.79
N TYR A 90 6.38 -1.53 -21.84
CA TYR A 90 7.73 -1.00 -22.02
C TYR A 90 8.80 -2.10 -22.07
N MET A 91 8.68 -3.15 -21.27
CA MET A 91 9.63 -4.26 -21.27
C MET A 91 9.50 -5.17 -22.49
N SER A 92 8.31 -5.29 -23.09
CA SER A 92 8.10 -6.09 -24.31
C SER A 92 8.51 -5.38 -25.61
N GLY A 93 8.88 -4.10 -25.54
CA GLY A 93 9.31 -3.31 -26.70
C GLY A 93 10.83 -3.20 -26.86
N ILE A 94 11.59 -3.93 -26.03
CA ILE A 94 13.05 -4.13 -26.12
C ILE A 94 13.27 -5.57 -26.58
#